data_AF-A0AAV9F384-F1
#
_entry.id   AF-A0AAV9F384-F1
#
_cell.length_a   1.000
_cell.length_b   1.000
_cell.length_c   1.000
_cell.angle_alpha   90.00
_cell.angle_beta   90.00
_cell.angle_gamma   90.00
#
_symmetry.space_group_name_H-M   'P 1'
#
loop_
_entity.id
_entity.type
_entity.pdbx_description
1 polymer ?
#
loop_
_entity_poly.entity_id
_entity_poly.type
_entity_poly.pdbx_seq_one_letter_code
_entity_poly.pdbx_strand_id
1 'polypeptide(L)'
;MVFGDSFVDPGNNNVLKNVLTKCNFSPYGQDFPGRKPTGRFSNGKIPNDIIAEKLGITEYLPAYLDPELSPEDLLTGVSFASGGSGYDPLTAKIPMVLSPWDQLEMFEEYKEKLKAVAGEERAASIVSESFYTRTLRGGITRECFDTFNEAALAFNSGYNIEIQKLNSELDGVKIALADIYGPIMDLIQNPFNHVLQISLGQAQNQTAVPSFPAVIVFGDSIVDPGNNNGLKTTIKCNFSPYGQNFPGRKPTGRFSNGKIPPDIIAERLGIKEYVPAYFDPELSPEDLLTGVSFASGASGYDPLTSKTAMVLSPWDQLEMFEEYKEKLKAVAGEERAAFIVSGASTSCV
;
A
#
# COMPACT_ATOMS: atom_id res chain seq x y z
N MET A 1 6.68 -14.63 -12.75
CA MET A 1 6.46 -13.43 -13.59
C MET A 1 5.63 -12.42 -12.82
N VAL A 2 6.00 -11.14 -12.84
CA VAL A 2 5.45 -10.14 -11.91
C VAL A 2 4.90 -8.93 -12.65
N PHE A 3 3.72 -8.46 -12.26
CA PHE A 3 3.04 -7.28 -12.79
C PHE A 3 2.67 -6.36 -11.63
N GLY A 4 2.56 -5.05 -11.84
CA GLY A 4 2.09 -4.17 -10.79
C GLY A 4 2.67 -2.77 -10.79
N ASP A 5 2.76 -2.22 -9.59
CA ASP A 5 3.16 -0.85 -9.30
C ASP A 5 4.51 -0.79 -8.56
N SER A 6 4.75 0.29 -7.81
CA SER A 6 5.97 0.54 -7.05
C SER A 6 6.29 -0.56 -6.05
N PHE A 7 5.29 -1.27 -5.55
CA PHE A 7 5.48 -2.32 -4.55
C PHE A 7 6.28 -3.51 -5.10
N VAL A 8 6.27 -3.74 -6.41
CA VAL A 8 6.92 -4.90 -7.05
C VAL A 8 7.74 -4.50 -8.29
N ASP A 9 8.07 -3.22 -8.43
CA ASP A 9 8.94 -2.70 -9.49
C ASP A 9 10.43 -2.77 -9.06
N PRO A 10 11.24 -3.66 -9.68
CA PRO A 10 12.66 -3.75 -9.40
C PRO A 10 13.51 -2.67 -10.08
N GLY A 11 12.91 -1.83 -10.94
CA GLY A 11 13.61 -0.74 -11.61
C GLY A 11 13.23 -0.50 -13.07
N ASN A 12 12.09 -0.99 -13.57
CA ASN A 12 11.63 -0.70 -14.94
C ASN A 12 11.52 0.81 -15.19
N ASN A 13 11.10 1.58 -14.16
CA ASN A 13 11.01 3.03 -14.22
C ASN A 13 12.33 3.74 -14.51
N ASN A 14 13.49 3.10 -14.29
CA ASN A 14 14.79 3.72 -14.57
C ASN A 14 14.97 4.01 -16.06
N VAL A 15 14.43 3.12 -16.91
CA VAL A 15 14.61 3.11 -18.36
C VAL A 15 13.62 4.04 -19.07
N LEU A 16 12.49 4.32 -18.42
CA LEU A 16 11.46 5.20 -18.93
C LEU A 16 11.95 6.67 -18.96
N LYS A 17 11.65 7.36 -20.06
CA LYS A 17 12.00 8.78 -20.23
C LYS A 17 10.95 9.66 -19.54
N ASN A 18 11.41 10.70 -18.86
CA ASN A 18 10.57 11.71 -18.20
C ASN A 18 9.65 11.19 -17.08
N VAL A 19 9.91 9.98 -16.55
CA VAL A 19 9.21 9.46 -15.38
C VAL A 19 9.60 10.22 -14.11
N LEU A 20 8.60 10.61 -13.33
CA LEU A 20 8.75 11.33 -12.06
C LEU A 20 9.02 10.38 -10.87
N THR A 21 8.70 9.10 -11.01
CA THR A 21 8.78 8.07 -9.96
C THR A 21 9.99 7.15 -10.20
N LYS A 22 11.21 7.67 -10.09
CA LYS A 22 12.44 6.85 -10.09
C LYS A 22 12.96 6.69 -8.68
N CYS A 23 13.49 5.52 -8.36
CA CYS A 23 14.15 5.22 -7.08
C CYS A 23 15.59 4.74 -7.30
N ASN A 24 16.28 5.35 -8.26
CA ASN A 24 17.68 5.07 -8.60
C ASN A 24 18.66 6.07 -7.94
N PHE A 25 18.31 6.59 -6.76
CA PHE A 25 19.11 7.50 -5.96
C PHE A 25 19.01 7.15 -4.47
N SER A 26 19.94 7.64 -3.65
CA SER A 26 19.91 7.44 -2.19
C SER A 26 18.68 8.12 -1.57
N PRO A 27 17.97 7.50 -0.60
CA PRO A 27 18.39 6.37 0.24
C PRO A 27 18.06 4.97 -0.31
N TYR A 28 17.37 4.87 -1.46
CA TYR A 28 16.98 3.59 -2.04
C TYR A 28 18.21 2.69 -2.34
N GLY A 29 18.07 1.39 -2.12
CA GLY A 29 19.12 0.39 -2.32
C GLY A 29 20.29 0.41 -1.31
N GLN A 30 20.17 1.09 -0.16
CA GLN A 30 21.21 1.08 0.90
C GLN A 30 21.52 -0.31 1.48
N ASP A 31 20.50 -1.17 1.59
CA ASP A 31 20.60 -2.55 2.07
C ASP A 31 20.77 -3.56 0.92
N PHE A 32 20.73 -3.09 -0.33
CA PHE A 32 20.97 -3.91 -1.52
C PHE A 32 22.46 -4.26 -1.65
N PRO A 33 22.83 -5.42 -2.24
CA PRO A 33 24.23 -5.73 -2.49
C PRO A 33 25.00 -4.59 -3.18
N GLY A 34 26.12 -4.20 -2.57
CA GLY A 34 26.93 -3.08 -3.03
C GLY A 34 26.40 -1.68 -2.69
N ARG A 35 25.31 -1.59 -1.91
CA ARG A 35 24.65 -0.34 -1.48
C ARG A 35 24.27 0.59 -2.64
N LYS A 36 23.78 -0.01 -3.74
CA LYS A 36 23.44 0.71 -4.97
C LYS A 36 21.92 0.83 -5.13
N PRO A 37 21.41 2.03 -5.44
CA PRO A 37 20.02 2.20 -5.84
C PRO A 37 19.74 1.44 -7.15
N THR A 38 18.81 0.50 -7.12
CA THR A 38 18.44 -0.30 -8.30
C THR A 38 17.18 0.19 -9.00
N GLY A 39 16.46 1.17 -8.44
CA GLY A 39 15.13 1.56 -8.91
C GLY A 39 13.99 0.89 -8.13
N ARG A 40 14.31 -0.04 -7.22
CA ARG A 40 13.39 -0.56 -6.21
C ARG A 40 12.89 0.57 -5.31
N PHE A 41 11.60 0.60 -5.04
CA PHE A 41 10.98 1.51 -4.06
C PHE A 41 11.20 1.00 -2.61
N SER A 42 12.44 0.57 -2.32
CA SER A 42 12.88 0.00 -1.05
C SER A 42 14.38 0.23 -0.86
N ASN A 43 14.86 0.14 0.38
CA ASN A 43 16.29 0.15 0.67
C ASN A 43 16.96 -1.19 0.34
N GLY A 44 16.20 -2.27 0.11
CA GLY A 44 16.74 -3.60 -0.17
C GLY A 44 15.83 -4.40 -1.08
N LYS A 45 15.57 -5.66 -0.71
CA LYS A 45 14.63 -6.54 -1.42
C LYS A 45 13.22 -5.95 -1.44
N ILE A 46 12.53 -6.16 -2.56
CA ILE A 46 11.08 -5.96 -2.68
C ILE A 46 10.37 -7.33 -2.57
N PRO A 47 9.07 -7.39 -2.26
CA PRO A 47 8.39 -8.64 -1.94
C PRO A 47 8.55 -9.77 -2.97
N ASN A 48 8.61 -9.45 -4.27
CA ASN A 48 8.85 -10.45 -5.32
C ASN A 48 10.28 -11.02 -5.31
N ASP A 49 11.29 -10.27 -4.82
CA ASP A 49 12.62 -10.83 -4.60
C ASP A 49 12.56 -11.90 -3.50
N ILE A 50 11.90 -11.61 -2.38
CA ILE A 50 11.78 -12.52 -1.23
C ILE A 50 11.04 -13.80 -1.66
N ILE A 51 10.00 -13.69 -2.48
CA ILE A 51 9.26 -14.85 -3.01
C ILE A 51 10.12 -15.68 -3.95
N ALA A 52 10.77 -15.03 -4.92
CA ALA A 52 11.62 -15.73 -5.87
C ALA A 52 12.76 -16.47 -5.16
N GLU A 53 13.34 -15.85 -4.13
CA GLU A 53 14.40 -16.43 -3.32
C GLU A 53 13.90 -17.65 -2.53
N LYS A 54 12.76 -17.52 -1.84
CA LYS A 54 12.18 -18.63 -1.07
C LYS A 54 11.76 -19.82 -1.93
N LEU A 55 11.33 -19.56 -3.16
CA LEU A 55 11.03 -20.61 -4.12
C LEU A 55 12.29 -21.21 -4.76
N GLY A 56 13.49 -20.72 -4.41
CA GLY A 56 14.76 -21.19 -4.96
C GLY A 56 14.96 -20.83 -6.43
N ILE A 57 14.27 -19.79 -6.92
CA ILE A 57 14.29 -19.38 -8.34
C ILE A 57 15.44 -18.40 -8.60
N THR A 58 15.46 -17.27 -7.89
CA THR A 58 16.52 -16.25 -7.95
C THR A 58 16.51 -15.40 -6.68
N GLU A 59 17.66 -14.90 -6.25
CA GLU A 59 17.78 -14.01 -5.09
C GLU A 59 17.17 -12.63 -5.35
N TYR A 60 17.27 -12.14 -6.60
CA TYR A 60 16.74 -10.86 -7.04
C TYR A 60 16.05 -11.02 -8.38
N LEU A 61 14.79 -10.60 -8.46
CA LEU A 61 14.05 -10.65 -9.71
C LEU A 61 14.41 -9.42 -10.55
N PRO A 62 14.81 -9.58 -11.82
CA PRO A 62 15.23 -8.47 -12.65
C PRO A 62 14.03 -7.70 -13.24
N ALA A 63 14.29 -6.44 -13.61
CA ALA A 63 13.35 -5.63 -14.37
C ALA A 63 13.36 -6.08 -15.84
N TYR A 64 12.20 -6.26 -16.46
CA TYR A 64 12.15 -6.65 -17.88
C TYR A 64 12.77 -5.62 -18.82
N LEU A 65 12.72 -4.33 -18.46
CA LEU A 65 13.36 -3.27 -19.23
C LEU A 65 14.85 -3.08 -18.93
N ASP A 66 15.42 -3.80 -17.96
CA ASP A 66 16.83 -3.64 -17.60
C ASP A 66 17.73 -3.79 -18.85
N PRO A 67 18.52 -2.79 -19.23
CA PRO A 67 19.42 -2.88 -20.38
C PRO A 67 20.46 -4.01 -20.25
N GLU A 68 20.74 -4.46 -19.03
CA GLU A 68 21.66 -5.55 -18.73
C GLU A 68 20.97 -6.92 -18.65
N LEU A 69 19.64 -7.00 -18.86
CA LEU A 69 18.88 -8.24 -18.83
C LEU A 69 19.40 -9.23 -19.89
N SER A 70 19.89 -10.38 -19.45
CA SER A 70 20.34 -11.44 -20.36
C SER A 70 19.18 -12.29 -20.87
N PRO A 71 19.31 -12.92 -22.05
CA PRO A 71 18.32 -13.87 -22.53
C PRO A 71 18.07 -15.02 -21.54
N GLU A 72 19.08 -15.45 -20.79
CA GLU A 72 19.00 -16.50 -19.79
C GLU A 72 18.15 -16.11 -18.58
N ASP A 73 18.14 -14.83 -18.19
CA ASP A 73 17.29 -14.32 -17.09
C ASP A 73 15.80 -14.48 -17.40
N LEU A 74 15.43 -14.56 -18.69
CA LEU A 74 14.05 -14.83 -19.08
C LEU A 74 13.57 -16.20 -18.60
N LEU A 75 14.48 -17.16 -18.40
CA LEU A 75 14.13 -18.53 -18.00
C LEU A 75 13.67 -18.65 -16.55
N THR A 76 14.13 -17.75 -15.67
CA THR A 76 13.78 -17.71 -14.24
C THR A 76 12.69 -16.67 -13.94
N GLY A 77 12.41 -15.79 -14.90
CA GLY A 77 11.29 -14.86 -14.89
C GLY A 77 11.70 -13.43 -14.53
N VAL A 78 10.83 -12.49 -14.88
CA VAL A 78 11.07 -11.04 -14.78
C VAL A 78 9.89 -10.32 -14.13
N SER A 79 10.10 -9.06 -13.75
CA SER A 79 9.03 -8.12 -13.40
C SER A 79 8.76 -7.13 -14.53
N PHE A 80 7.50 -6.98 -14.88
CA PHE A 80 6.94 -5.97 -15.78
C PHE A 80 6.38 -4.76 -15.02
N ALA A 81 6.38 -4.77 -13.68
CA ALA A 81 5.78 -3.74 -12.85
C ALA A 81 6.41 -2.36 -13.05
N SER A 82 5.65 -1.30 -12.76
CA SER A 82 6.10 0.09 -12.96
C SER A 82 5.60 0.99 -11.85
N GLY A 83 6.53 1.64 -11.15
CA GLY A 83 6.23 2.51 -10.02
C GLY A 83 5.26 3.64 -10.34
N GLY A 84 4.12 3.70 -9.65
CA GLY A 84 3.05 4.67 -9.93
C GLY A 84 2.02 4.20 -10.96
N SER A 85 2.10 2.94 -11.43
CA SER A 85 1.09 2.34 -12.31
C SER A 85 -0.26 2.22 -11.59
N GLY A 86 -1.27 2.94 -12.08
CA GLY A 86 -2.66 2.83 -11.62
C GLY A 86 -3.50 1.95 -12.55
N TYR A 87 -4.66 1.48 -12.07
CA TYR A 87 -5.58 0.69 -12.90
C TYR A 87 -6.06 1.46 -14.14
N ASP A 88 -6.34 2.76 -13.98
CA ASP A 88 -6.73 3.63 -15.09
C ASP A 88 -5.49 4.05 -15.90
N PRO A 89 -5.45 3.78 -17.22
CA PRO A 89 -4.34 4.19 -18.09
C PRO A 89 -4.10 5.70 -18.11
N LEU A 90 -5.13 6.52 -17.83
CA LEU A 90 -4.99 7.96 -17.68
C LEU A 90 -4.15 8.32 -16.46
N THR A 91 -4.25 7.56 -15.37
CA THR A 91 -3.42 7.75 -14.18
C THR A 91 -1.96 7.45 -14.47
N ALA A 92 -1.65 6.45 -15.33
CA ALA A 92 -0.28 6.13 -15.71
C ALA A 92 0.36 7.18 -16.65
N LYS A 93 -0.45 7.88 -17.46
CA LYS A 93 0.03 8.97 -18.34
C LYS A 93 0.59 10.17 -17.58
N ILE A 94 0.04 10.46 -16.39
CA ILE A 94 0.43 11.64 -15.59
C ILE A 94 1.89 11.55 -15.11
N PRO A 95 2.34 10.46 -14.44
CA PRO A 95 3.74 10.27 -14.08
C PRO A 95 4.58 9.68 -15.23
N MET A 96 3.99 9.46 -16.42
CA MET A 96 4.62 8.90 -17.62
C MET A 96 5.15 7.45 -17.46
N VAL A 97 4.44 6.64 -16.65
CA VAL A 97 4.83 5.28 -16.26
C VAL A 97 4.08 4.22 -17.10
N LEU A 98 4.44 2.95 -16.98
CA LEU A 98 3.77 1.86 -17.70
C LEU A 98 2.42 1.55 -17.06
N SER A 99 1.35 1.60 -17.84
CA SER A 99 0.02 1.14 -17.44
C SER A 99 -0.04 -0.39 -17.39
N PRO A 100 -1.05 -0.98 -16.74
CA PRO A 100 -1.25 -2.43 -16.77
C PRO A 100 -1.33 -3.02 -18.18
N TRP A 101 -1.77 -2.24 -19.17
CA TRP A 101 -1.83 -2.68 -20.57
C TRP A 101 -0.44 -2.73 -21.21
N ASP A 102 0.41 -1.72 -20.96
CA ASP A 102 1.80 -1.73 -21.43
C ASP A 102 2.56 -2.94 -20.85
N GLN A 103 2.29 -3.29 -19.59
CA GLN A 103 2.88 -4.47 -18.95
C GLN A 103 2.44 -5.78 -19.61
N LEU A 104 1.18 -5.87 -20.07
CA LEU A 104 0.69 -7.02 -20.83
C LEU A 104 1.31 -7.10 -22.22
N GLU A 105 1.50 -5.97 -22.90
CA GLU A 105 2.22 -5.91 -24.18
C GLU A 105 3.68 -6.37 -24.01
N MET A 106 4.37 -5.89 -22.97
CA MET A 106 5.72 -6.36 -22.61
C MET A 106 5.76 -7.86 -22.33
N PHE A 107 4.70 -8.42 -21.73
CA PHE A 107 4.62 -9.86 -21.50
C PHE A 107 4.44 -10.66 -22.81
N GLU A 108 3.68 -10.15 -23.77
CA GLU A 108 3.58 -10.77 -25.09
C GLU A 108 4.94 -10.74 -25.83
N GLU A 109 5.68 -9.63 -25.75
CA GLU A 109 7.05 -9.58 -26.27
C GLU A 109 7.99 -10.56 -25.55
N TYR A 110 7.88 -10.65 -24.22
CA TYR A 110 8.65 -11.58 -23.40
C TYR A 110 8.42 -13.02 -23.85
N LYS A 111 7.18 -13.42 -24.19
CA LYS A 111 6.87 -14.77 -24.68
C LYS A 111 7.61 -15.10 -25.96
N GLU A 112 7.68 -14.16 -26.90
CA GLU A 112 8.42 -14.35 -28.16
C GLU A 112 9.94 -14.44 -27.92
N LYS A 113 10.50 -13.59 -27.05
CA LYS A 113 11.91 -13.67 -26.64
C LYS A 113 12.20 -14.99 -25.93
N LEU A 114 11.32 -15.44 -25.05
CA LEU A 114 11.45 -16.70 -24.32
C LEU A 114 11.44 -17.90 -25.27
N LYS A 115 10.58 -17.92 -26.30
CA LYS A 115 10.61 -18.95 -27.34
C LYS A 115 11.94 -19.01 -28.07
N ALA A 116 12.53 -17.86 -28.37
CA ALA A 116 13.84 -17.80 -29.04
C ALA A 116 14.97 -18.39 -28.18
N VAL A 117 14.88 -18.27 -26.85
CA VAL A 117 15.90 -18.78 -25.90
C VAL A 117 15.66 -20.24 -25.52
N ALA A 118 14.42 -20.58 -25.16
CA ALA A 118 14.06 -21.86 -24.55
C ALA A 118 13.58 -22.90 -25.57
N GLY A 119 13.17 -22.47 -26.77
CA GLY A 119 12.38 -23.28 -27.69
C GLY A 119 10.88 -23.26 -27.34
N GLU A 120 10.03 -23.56 -28.31
CA GLU A 120 8.58 -23.36 -28.22
C GLU A 120 7.92 -24.18 -27.10
N GLU A 121 8.27 -25.46 -26.98
CA GLU A 121 7.71 -26.36 -25.96
C GLU A 121 8.10 -25.94 -24.54
N ARG A 122 9.39 -25.64 -24.32
CA ARG A 122 9.89 -25.21 -23.00
C ARG A 122 9.37 -23.83 -22.63
N ALA A 123 9.28 -22.90 -23.59
CA ALA A 123 8.70 -21.59 -23.35
C ALA A 123 7.21 -21.68 -22.96
N ALA A 124 6.45 -22.57 -23.62
CA ALA A 124 5.07 -22.84 -23.27
C ALA A 124 4.94 -23.39 -21.84
N SER A 125 5.77 -24.37 -21.45
CA SER A 125 5.82 -24.90 -20.09
C SER A 125 6.17 -23.81 -19.06
N ILE A 126 7.22 -23.02 -19.30
CA ILE A 126 7.60 -21.90 -18.42
C ILE A 126 6.44 -20.94 -18.24
N VAL A 127 5.73 -20.56 -19.31
CA VAL A 127 4.57 -19.67 -19.23
C VAL A 127 3.41 -20.33 -18.48
N SER A 128 3.07 -21.59 -18.76
CA SER A 128 1.92 -22.24 -18.13
C SER A 128 2.13 -22.60 -16.66
N GLU A 129 3.37 -22.90 -16.27
CA GLU A 129 3.75 -23.36 -14.93
C GLU A 129 4.34 -22.23 -14.07
N SER A 130 4.57 -21.05 -14.65
CA SER A 130 5.10 -19.91 -13.92
C SER A 130 4.15 -19.44 -12.83
N PHE A 131 4.75 -19.03 -11.71
CA PHE A 131 4.05 -18.31 -10.68
C PHE A 131 3.86 -16.85 -11.09
N TYR A 132 2.60 -16.40 -11.19
CA TYR A 132 2.23 -15.04 -11.56
C TYR A 132 1.84 -14.22 -10.34
N THR A 133 2.50 -13.08 -10.13
CA THR A 133 2.08 -12.09 -9.13
C THR A 133 1.64 -10.81 -9.79
N ARG A 134 0.56 -10.20 -9.25
CA ARG A 134 0.09 -8.86 -9.60
C ARG A 134 -0.18 -8.08 -8.32
N THR A 135 0.06 -6.77 -8.26
CA THR A 135 -0.47 -5.90 -7.17
C THR A 135 -1.99 -5.70 -7.22
N LEU A 136 -2.74 -6.72 -7.63
CA LEU A 136 -4.14 -6.92 -7.28
C LEU A 136 -4.32 -8.43 -7.01
N ARG A 137 -4.61 -8.74 -5.74
CA ARG A 137 -4.38 -9.97 -4.95
C ARG A 137 -4.94 -11.31 -5.47
N GLY A 138 -4.21 -12.42 -5.20
CA GLY A 138 -4.78 -13.76 -4.89
C GLY A 138 -4.45 -14.95 -5.79
N GLY A 139 -3.85 -14.79 -6.97
CA GLY A 139 -3.86 -15.89 -7.95
C GLY A 139 -5.29 -16.31 -8.34
N ILE A 140 -5.46 -17.42 -9.07
CA ILE A 140 -6.80 -17.90 -9.49
C ILE A 140 -7.60 -18.44 -8.29
N THR A 141 -6.92 -18.96 -7.26
CA THR A 141 -7.52 -19.63 -6.09
C THR A 141 -7.69 -18.72 -4.86
N ARG A 142 -7.15 -17.49 -4.87
CA ARG A 142 -7.17 -16.54 -3.73
C ARG A 142 -6.46 -17.05 -2.46
N GLU A 143 -5.46 -17.91 -2.61
CA GLU A 143 -4.68 -18.44 -1.49
C GLU A 143 -3.71 -17.41 -0.89
N CYS A 144 -3.38 -17.61 0.38
CA CYS A 144 -2.42 -16.78 1.12
C CYS A 144 -0.98 -17.06 0.67
N PHE A 145 -0.14 -16.03 0.68
CA PHE A 145 1.27 -16.16 0.35
C PHE A 145 2.13 -15.87 1.58
N ASP A 146 2.64 -16.91 2.21
CA ASP A 146 3.39 -16.82 3.48
C ASP A 146 4.59 -15.86 3.39
N THR A 147 5.20 -15.73 2.21
CA THR A 147 6.32 -14.83 1.98
C THR A 147 5.94 -13.35 1.98
N PHE A 148 4.79 -13.01 1.38
CA PHE A 148 4.23 -11.66 1.47
C PHE A 148 3.74 -11.39 2.90
N ASN A 149 3.24 -12.42 3.58
CA ASN A 149 2.85 -12.34 4.98
C ASN A 149 4.04 -11.99 5.85
N GLU A 150 5.17 -12.67 5.67
CA GLU A 150 6.40 -12.39 6.41
C GLU A 150 7.02 -11.04 6.07
N ALA A 151 6.99 -10.60 4.80
CA ALA A 151 7.48 -9.28 4.40
C ALA A 151 6.62 -8.15 5.00
N ALA A 152 5.29 -8.31 4.99
CA ALA A 152 4.38 -7.41 5.65
C ALA A 152 4.60 -7.40 7.18
N LEU A 153 4.83 -8.56 7.80
CA LEU A 153 5.17 -8.67 9.22
C LEU A 153 6.51 -7.99 9.55
N ALA A 154 7.52 -8.11 8.69
CA ALA A 154 8.82 -7.45 8.88
C ALA A 154 8.72 -5.92 8.72
N PHE A 155 7.98 -5.45 7.73
CA PHE A 155 7.69 -4.03 7.52
C PHE A 155 6.88 -3.44 8.70
N ASN A 156 5.85 -4.16 9.14
CA ASN A 156 5.06 -3.84 10.33
C ASN A 156 5.95 -3.82 11.59
N SER A 157 6.94 -4.72 11.69
CA SER A 157 7.92 -4.71 12.78
C SER A 157 8.80 -3.46 12.76
N GLY A 158 9.23 -3.00 11.58
CA GLY A 158 9.99 -1.76 11.43
C GLY A 158 9.19 -0.53 11.86
N TYR A 159 7.94 -0.43 11.41
CA TYR A 159 7.02 0.63 11.86
C TYR A 159 6.76 0.58 13.37
N ASN A 160 6.64 -0.61 13.95
CA ASN A 160 6.48 -0.77 15.40
C ASN A 160 7.67 -0.20 16.18
N ILE A 161 8.90 -0.26 15.66
CA ILE A 161 10.07 0.32 16.29
C ILE A 161 9.97 1.86 16.30
N GLU A 162 9.61 2.48 15.18
CA GLU A 162 9.47 3.94 15.11
C GLU A 162 8.25 4.42 15.92
N ILE A 163 7.16 3.65 15.94
CA ILE A 163 5.99 3.88 16.79
C ILE A 163 6.37 3.78 18.28
N GLN A 164 7.20 2.82 18.69
CA GLN A 164 7.70 2.73 20.06
C GLN A 164 8.56 3.93 20.44
N LYS A 165 9.37 4.42 19.51
CA LYS A 165 10.17 5.62 19.69
C LYS A 165 9.28 6.87 19.81
N LEU A 166 8.30 7.04 18.93
CA LEU A 166 7.29 8.10 19.00
C LEU A 166 6.50 8.05 20.32
N ASN A 167 6.10 6.86 20.79
CA ASN A 167 5.47 6.68 22.10
C ASN A 167 6.35 7.12 23.28
N SER A 168 7.67 7.02 23.14
CA SER A 168 8.62 7.46 24.17
C SER A 168 8.85 8.98 24.15
N GLU A 169 8.62 9.63 23.01
CA GLU A 169 8.81 11.06 22.79
C GLU A 169 7.51 11.87 23.02
N LEU A 170 6.35 11.24 22.85
CA LEU A 170 5.03 11.86 22.95
C LEU A 170 4.35 11.52 24.28
N ASP A 171 4.43 12.45 25.24
CA ASP A 171 3.85 12.28 26.57
C ASP A 171 2.32 12.14 26.52
N GLY A 172 1.79 11.07 27.12
CA GLY A 172 0.35 10.78 27.15
C GLY A 172 -0.26 10.20 25.86
N VAL A 173 0.54 9.78 24.87
CA VAL A 173 0.08 9.17 23.61
C VAL A 173 0.44 7.68 23.59
N LYS A 174 -0.50 6.82 23.17
CA LYS A 174 -0.24 5.40 22.86
C LYS A 174 -0.61 5.13 21.41
N ILE A 175 0.38 5.25 20.55
CA ILE A 175 0.34 4.85 19.16
C ILE A 175 0.58 3.33 19.12
N ALA A 176 -0.35 2.57 18.56
CA ALA A 176 -0.17 1.15 18.30
C ALA A 176 -0.32 0.92 16.81
N LEU A 177 0.50 0.06 16.21
CA LEU A 177 0.26 -0.39 14.85
C LEU A 177 -0.98 -1.30 14.86
N ALA A 178 -2.09 -0.83 14.30
CA ALA A 178 -3.24 -1.66 14.00
C ALA A 178 -2.80 -2.63 12.91
N ASP A 179 -2.58 -3.88 13.30
CA ASP A 179 -2.33 -4.96 12.35
C ASP A 179 -3.58 -5.16 11.49
N ILE A 180 -3.64 -4.46 10.35
CA ILE A 180 -4.69 -4.66 9.33
C ILE A 180 -4.44 -6.00 8.61
N TYR A 181 -3.19 -6.45 8.61
CA TYR A 181 -2.76 -7.61 7.88
C TYR A 181 -3.32 -8.89 8.49
N GLY A 182 -3.20 -9.07 9.80
CA GLY A 182 -3.69 -10.23 10.54
C GLY A 182 -5.19 -10.52 10.37
N PRO A 183 -6.11 -9.58 10.67
CA PRO A 183 -7.56 -9.79 10.52
C PRO A 183 -7.99 -10.03 9.08
N ILE A 184 -7.36 -9.36 8.11
CA ILE A 184 -7.62 -9.61 6.69
C ILE A 184 -7.07 -10.98 6.29
N MET A 185 -5.91 -11.38 6.82
CA MET A 185 -5.33 -12.70 6.59
C MET A 185 -6.21 -13.80 7.17
N ASP A 186 -6.72 -13.62 8.38
CA ASP A 186 -7.66 -14.55 9.02
C ASP A 186 -8.97 -14.68 8.22
N LEU A 187 -9.50 -13.56 7.71
CA LEU A 187 -10.69 -13.59 6.85
C LEU A 187 -10.46 -14.39 5.55
N ILE A 188 -9.23 -14.36 5.02
CA ILE A 188 -8.85 -15.05 3.78
C ILE A 188 -8.55 -16.54 4.06
N GLN A 189 -7.90 -16.86 5.18
CA GLN A 189 -7.54 -18.22 5.56
C GLN A 189 -8.74 -19.01 6.11
N ASN A 190 -9.68 -18.34 6.80
CA ASN A 190 -10.80 -18.96 7.50
C ASN A 190 -12.19 -18.47 7.01
N PRO A 191 -12.47 -18.38 5.70
CA PRO A 191 -13.67 -17.73 5.18
C PRO A 191 -14.96 -18.42 5.64
N PHE A 192 -14.95 -19.75 5.76
CA PHE A 192 -16.11 -20.53 6.20
C PHE A 192 -16.45 -20.34 7.69
N ASN A 193 -15.46 -20.09 8.56
CA ASN A 193 -15.71 -19.84 9.97
C ASN A 193 -16.47 -18.52 10.18
N HIS A 194 -16.12 -17.50 9.38
CA HIS A 194 -16.79 -16.20 9.41
C HIS A 194 -18.19 -16.25 8.78
N VAL A 195 -18.37 -16.97 7.66
CA VAL A 195 -19.68 -17.18 7.03
C VAL A 195 -20.62 -18.00 7.92
N LEU A 196 -20.11 -19.01 8.63
CA LEU A 196 -20.88 -19.81 9.57
C LEU A 196 -21.27 -19.01 10.82
N GLN A 197 -20.40 -18.13 11.33
CA GLN A 197 -20.74 -17.21 12.43
C GLN A 197 -21.81 -16.19 12.06
N ILE A 198 -21.73 -15.62 10.85
CA ILE A 198 -22.73 -14.68 10.31
C ILE A 198 -24.09 -15.40 10.12
N SER A 199 -24.08 -16.66 9.66
CA SER A 199 -25.30 -17.44 9.38
C SER A 199 -25.94 -18.06 10.63
N LEU A 200 -25.15 -18.35 11.68
CA LEU A 200 -25.63 -18.96 12.91
C LEU A 200 -25.94 -17.94 14.02
N GLY A 201 -25.67 -16.65 13.82
CA GLY A 201 -25.85 -15.62 14.87
C GLY A 201 -25.04 -15.92 16.14
N GLN A 202 -24.02 -16.77 16.04
CA GLN A 202 -23.19 -17.17 17.16
C GLN A 202 -22.16 -16.06 17.38
N ALA A 203 -22.53 -15.10 18.22
CA ALA A 203 -21.54 -14.24 18.86
C ALA A 203 -20.52 -15.18 19.55
N GLN A 204 -19.26 -15.15 19.10
CA GLN A 204 -18.19 -15.59 19.99
C GLN A 204 -18.41 -14.90 21.33
N ASN A 205 -18.21 -15.62 22.44
CA ASN A 205 -18.05 -14.98 23.74
C ASN A 205 -16.97 -13.91 23.56
N GLN A 206 -17.42 -12.66 23.39
CA GLN A 206 -16.57 -11.52 23.16
C GLN A 206 -15.70 -11.41 24.40
N THR A 207 -14.46 -11.88 24.33
CA THR A 207 -13.40 -11.18 25.03
C THR A 207 -13.60 -9.73 24.62
N ALA A 208 -13.96 -8.85 25.56
CA ALA A 208 -14.37 -7.49 25.28
C ALA A 208 -13.43 -6.90 24.21
N VAL A 209 -13.96 -6.64 23.02
CA VAL A 209 -13.18 -5.94 21.98
C VAL A 209 -12.71 -4.66 22.68
N PRO A 210 -11.40 -4.37 22.73
CA PRO A 210 -10.93 -3.17 23.40
C PRO A 210 -11.72 -1.99 22.86
N SER A 211 -12.34 -1.22 23.74
CA SER A 211 -13.16 -0.07 23.33
C SER A 211 -12.22 1.06 22.91
N PHE A 212 -11.94 1.16 21.61
CA PHE A 212 -11.18 2.27 21.05
C PHE A 212 -12.13 3.47 20.83
N PRO A 213 -11.78 4.68 21.30
CA PRO A 213 -12.61 5.87 21.11
C PRO A 213 -12.46 6.49 19.72
N ALA A 214 -11.40 6.17 18.98
CA ALA A 214 -11.10 6.73 17.66
C ALA A 214 -10.22 5.81 16.80
N VAL A 215 -10.25 6.03 15.48
CA VAL A 215 -9.30 5.45 14.50
C VAL A 215 -8.50 6.56 13.84
N ILE A 216 -7.19 6.57 14.04
CA ILE A 216 -6.28 7.59 13.49
C ILE A 216 -5.39 6.93 12.45
N VAL A 217 -5.30 7.50 11.25
CA VAL A 217 -4.71 6.79 10.10
C VAL A 217 -3.58 7.59 9.46
N PHE A 218 -2.49 6.92 9.17
CA PHE A 218 -1.32 7.40 8.44
C PHE A 218 -1.00 6.44 7.30
N GLY A 219 -0.38 6.92 6.24
CA GLY A 219 0.11 6.07 5.15
C GLY A 219 -0.08 6.67 3.77
N ASP A 220 -0.22 5.79 2.79
CA ASP A 220 -0.26 6.14 1.37
C ASP A 220 -1.67 6.04 0.74
N SER A 221 -1.72 5.88 -0.58
CA SER A 221 -2.95 5.72 -1.37
C SER A 221 -3.89 4.61 -0.88
N ILE A 222 -3.38 3.55 -0.23
CA ILE A 222 -4.20 2.44 0.27
C ILE A 222 -5.20 2.92 1.32
N VAL A 223 -4.81 3.92 2.11
CA VAL A 223 -5.56 4.39 3.28
C VAL A 223 -5.89 5.89 3.21
N ASP A 224 -5.69 6.52 2.05
CA ASP A 224 -6.08 7.91 1.76
C ASP A 224 -7.58 8.02 1.39
N PRO A 225 -8.42 8.64 2.24
CA PRO A 225 -9.82 8.88 1.93
C PRO A 225 -10.08 10.08 1.00
N GLY A 226 -9.04 10.86 0.68
CA GLY A 226 -9.10 12.03 -0.20
C GLY A 226 -8.31 13.25 0.25
N ASN A 227 -7.32 13.13 1.15
CA ASN A 227 -6.48 14.25 1.58
C ASN A 227 -5.79 14.93 0.39
N ASN A 228 -5.39 14.15 -0.62
CA ASN A 228 -4.77 14.70 -1.84
C ASN A 228 -5.67 15.71 -2.57
N ASN A 229 -6.99 15.71 -2.38
CA ASN A 229 -7.89 16.69 -2.97
C ASN A 229 -7.57 18.12 -2.53
N GLY A 230 -7.14 18.30 -1.28
CA GLY A 230 -6.73 19.58 -0.71
C GLY A 230 -5.38 20.08 -1.20
N LEU A 231 -4.62 19.25 -1.92
CA LEU A 231 -3.27 19.56 -2.37
C LEU A 231 -3.22 20.02 -3.83
N LYS A 232 -2.16 20.75 -4.18
CA LYS A 232 -1.86 21.12 -5.58
C LYS A 232 -1.12 19.98 -6.32
N THR A 233 -1.61 18.76 -6.19
CA THR A 233 -1.10 17.56 -6.87
C THR A 233 -2.02 17.11 -8.01
N THR A 234 -1.46 16.37 -8.96
CA THR A 234 -2.19 15.61 -9.97
C THR A 234 -2.56 14.19 -9.48
N ILE A 235 -1.98 13.74 -8.37
CA ILE A 235 -2.24 12.43 -7.76
C ILE A 235 -3.55 12.48 -6.97
N LYS A 236 -4.68 12.40 -7.67
CA LYS A 236 -6.03 12.45 -7.09
C LYS A 236 -6.88 11.33 -7.66
N CYS A 237 -7.87 10.88 -6.90
CA CYS A 237 -8.90 9.94 -7.35
C CYS A 237 -10.32 10.52 -7.15
N ASN A 238 -10.47 11.83 -7.36
CA ASN A 238 -11.74 12.55 -7.26
C ASN A 238 -12.48 12.64 -8.62
N PHE A 239 -12.30 11.64 -9.47
CA PHE A 239 -12.93 11.52 -10.78
C PHE A 239 -13.35 10.07 -11.08
N SER A 240 -14.20 9.87 -12.09
CA SER A 240 -14.62 8.53 -12.54
C SER A 240 -13.44 7.74 -13.11
N PRO A 241 -13.24 6.44 -12.79
CA PRO A 241 -14.23 5.50 -12.25
C PRO A 241 -14.26 5.36 -10.72
N TYR A 242 -13.46 6.13 -9.98
CA TYR A 242 -13.39 6.01 -8.52
C TYR A 242 -14.73 6.37 -7.85
N GLY A 243 -14.99 5.80 -6.67
CA GLY A 243 -16.22 6.04 -5.91
C GLY A 243 -17.52 5.48 -6.50
N GLN A 244 -17.49 4.65 -7.55
CA GLN A 244 -18.71 4.06 -8.15
C GLN A 244 -19.60 3.26 -7.18
N ASN A 245 -18.99 2.61 -6.18
CA ASN A 245 -19.64 1.85 -5.12
C ASN A 245 -19.72 2.65 -3.80
N PHE A 246 -19.22 3.89 -3.76
CA PHE A 246 -19.34 4.78 -2.62
C PHE A 246 -20.74 5.39 -2.56
N PRO A 247 -21.29 5.74 -1.37
CA PRO A 247 -22.58 6.41 -1.27
C PRO A 247 -22.71 7.59 -2.24
N GLY A 248 -23.84 7.63 -2.97
CA GLY A 248 -24.09 8.63 -4.00
C GLY A 248 -23.24 8.51 -5.26
N ARG A 249 -22.45 7.42 -5.42
CA ARG A 249 -21.51 7.19 -6.53
C ARG A 249 -20.52 8.35 -6.73
N LYS A 250 -20.11 8.97 -5.62
CA LYS A 250 -19.26 10.18 -5.62
C LYS A 250 -17.78 9.79 -5.50
N PRO A 251 -16.89 10.26 -6.40
CA PRO A 251 -15.47 10.07 -6.24
C PRO A 251 -14.94 11.00 -5.14
N THR A 252 -14.66 10.45 -3.95
CA THR A 252 -14.22 11.25 -2.80
C THR A 252 -12.73 11.55 -2.78
N GLY A 253 -11.94 10.99 -3.71
CA GLY A 253 -10.48 11.00 -3.62
C GLY A 253 -9.88 9.68 -3.11
N ARG A 254 -10.71 8.73 -2.65
CA ARG A 254 -10.30 7.35 -2.35
C ARG A 254 -9.74 6.68 -3.59
N PHE A 255 -8.59 6.03 -3.46
CA PHE A 255 -8.00 5.16 -4.49
C PHE A 255 -8.75 3.81 -4.58
N SER A 256 -10.08 3.85 -4.50
CA SER A 256 -10.99 2.71 -4.43
C SER A 256 -12.35 3.12 -5.03
N ASN A 257 -13.14 2.11 -5.42
CA ASN A 257 -14.53 2.33 -5.83
C ASN A 257 -15.48 2.46 -4.64
N GLY A 258 -15.06 2.19 -3.40
CA GLY A 258 -15.93 2.23 -2.22
C GLY A 258 -15.13 2.43 -0.94
N LYS A 259 -15.38 1.57 0.07
CA LYS A 259 -14.63 1.58 1.33
C LYS A 259 -13.13 1.31 1.10
N ILE A 260 -12.30 1.91 1.94
CA ILE A 260 -10.86 1.61 2.09
C ILE A 260 -10.62 0.91 3.45
N PRO A 261 -9.45 0.29 3.69
CA PRO A 261 -9.23 -0.51 4.90
C PRO A 261 -9.58 0.19 6.23
N PRO A 262 -9.22 1.48 6.45
CA PRO A 262 -9.69 2.25 7.60
C PRO A 262 -11.20 2.23 7.87
N ASP A 263 -12.03 2.31 6.82
CA ASP A 263 -13.49 2.33 6.98
C ASP A 263 -13.98 0.99 7.54
N ILE A 264 -13.41 -0.12 7.05
CA ILE A 264 -13.77 -1.48 7.47
C ILE A 264 -13.38 -1.69 8.94
N ILE A 265 -12.22 -1.18 9.35
CA ILE A 265 -11.76 -1.26 10.74
C ILE A 265 -12.65 -0.41 11.64
N ALA A 266 -12.87 0.84 11.29
CA ALA A 266 -13.69 1.75 12.08
C ALA A 266 -15.14 1.25 12.25
N GLU A 267 -15.71 0.65 11.20
CA GLU A 267 -17.04 0.05 11.24
C GLU A 267 -17.08 -1.17 12.15
N ARG A 268 -16.10 -2.06 12.06
CA ARG A 268 -16.00 -3.25 12.93
C ARG A 268 -15.79 -2.91 14.40
N LEU A 269 -15.11 -1.80 14.68
CA LEU A 269 -14.93 -1.27 16.03
C LEU A 269 -16.16 -0.49 16.53
N GLY A 270 -17.20 -0.31 15.70
CA GLY A 270 -18.41 0.45 16.05
C GLY A 270 -18.17 1.94 16.23
N ILE A 271 -17.09 2.49 15.65
CA ILE A 271 -16.68 3.89 15.82
C ILE A 271 -17.35 4.79 14.78
N LYS A 272 -17.21 4.44 13.48
CA LYS A 272 -17.81 5.17 12.36
C LYS A 272 -17.82 4.32 11.09
N GLU A 273 -18.71 4.65 10.16
CA GLU A 273 -18.84 3.91 8.89
C GLU A 273 -17.74 4.28 7.87
N TYR A 274 -17.30 5.54 7.85
CA TYR A 274 -16.29 6.06 6.93
C TYR A 274 -15.32 6.97 7.67
N VAL A 275 -14.01 6.72 7.51
CA VAL A 275 -12.97 7.58 8.07
C VAL A 275 -12.73 8.77 7.13
N PRO A 276 -12.89 10.03 7.58
CA PRO A 276 -12.75 11.20 6.71
C PRO A 276 -11.28 11.61 6.52
N ALA A 277 -11.04 12.39 5.46
CA ALA A 277 -9.77 13.06 5.23
C ALA A 277 -9.61 14.22 6.22
N TYR A 278 -8.43 14.40 6.81
CA TYR A 278 -8.15 15.57 7.65
C TYR A 278 -8.24 16.89 6.87
N PHE A 279 -7.97 16.87 5.56
CA PHE A 279 -8.18 18.02 4.65
C PHE A 279 -9.55 18.07 3.98
N ASP A 280 -10.53 17.29 4.44
CA ASP A 280 -11.90 17.46 3.95
C ASP A 280 -12.42 18.85 4.34
N PRO A 281 -12.82 19.71 3.37
CA PRO A 281 -13.38 21.02 3.69
C PRO A 281 -14.71 20.94 4.48
N GLU A 282 -15.37 19.78 4.47
CA GLU A 282 -16.60 19.52 5.24
C GLU A 282 -16.31 18.83 6.59
N LEU A 283 -15.04 18.66 6.99
CA LEU A 283 -14.66 18.00 8.24
C LEU A 283 -15.23 18.74 9.46
N SER A 284 -16.01 18.03 10.28
CA SER A 284 -16.62 18.58 11.49
C SER A 284 -15.72 18.43 12.73
N PRO A 285 -15.89 19.28 13.76
CA PRO A 285 -15.25 19.07 15.06
C PRO A 285 -15.54 17.68 15.66
N GLU A 286 -16.73 17.14 15.44
CA GLU A 286 -17.17 15.83 15.92
C GLU A 286 -16.41 14.69 15.25
N ASP A 287 -16.01 14.85 13.98
CA ASP A 287 -15.18 13.86 13.28
C ASP A 287 -13.83 13.68 13.95
N LEU A 288 -13.28 14.76 14.51
CA LEU A 288 -12.01 14.72 15.24
C LEU A 288 -12.10 13.79 16.46
N LEU A 289 -13.24 13.78 17.15
CA LEU A 289 -13.44 12.97 18.38
C LEU A 289 -13.36 11.46 18.14
N THR A 290 -13.64 11.04 16.91
CA THR A 290 -13.72 9.63 16.49
C THR A 290 -12.62 9.25 15.49
N GLY A 291 -11.72 10.19 15.19
CA GLY A 291 -10.51 9.97 14.40
C GLY A 291 -10.64 10.23 12.90
N VAL A 292 -9.51 10.52 12.27
CA VAL A 292 -9.38 10.98 10.88
C VAL A 292 -8.18 10.30 10.21
N SER A 293 -8.08 10.41 8.89
CA SER A 293 -6.88 9.99 8.15
C SER A 293 -6.04 11.19 7.73
N PHE A 294 -4.73 11.08 7.96
CA PHE A 294 -3.68 11.97 7.45
C PHE A 294 -2.99 11.40 6.20
N ALA A 295 -3.33 10.17 5.80
CA ALA A 295 -2.69 9.48 4.69
C ALA A 295 -2.79 10.24 3.37
N SER A 296 -1.80 10.08 2.50
CA SER A 296 -1.68 10.83 1.25
C SER A 296 -1.24 9.91 0.12
N GLY A 297 -2.00 9.87 -0.97
CA GLY A 297 -1.64 9.10 -2.15
C GLY A 297 -0.24 9.43 -2.67
N ALA A 298 0.53 8.40 -3.02
CA ALA A 298 1.95 8.50 -3.40
C ALA A 298 2.89 9.04 -2.31
N SER A 299 2.47 9.07 -1.04
CA SER A 299 3.39 9.30 0.09
C SER A 299 4.44 8.19 0.13
N GLY A 300 5.70 8.58 -0.03
CA GLY A 300 6.83 7.67 0.02
C GLY A 300 7.69 7.92 1.26
N TYR A 301 8.43 6.90 1.68
CA TYR A 301 9.37 6.99 2.81
C TYR A 301 10.38 8.13 2.65
N ASP A 302 10.92 8.32 1.44
CA ASP A 302 11.79 9.46 1.13
C ASP A 302 10.95 10.74 0.96
N PRO A 303 11.19 11.79 1.77
CA PRO A 303 10.48 13.07 1.64
C PRO A 303 10.65 13.72 0.27
N LEU A 304 11.75 13.44 -0.44
CA LEU A 304 11.98 13.94 -1.79
C LEU A 304 10.98 13.36 -2.81
N THR A 305 10.55 12.10 -2.62
CA THR A 305 9.53 11.47 -3.46
C THR A 305 8.21 12.22 -3.30
N SER A 306 7.78 12.44 -2.05
CA SER A 306 6.54 13.16 -1.74
C SER A 306 6.57 14.60 -2.24
N LYS A 307 7.72 15.29 -2.09
CA LYS A 307 7.93 16.65 -2.63
C LYS A 307 7.80 16.71 -4.15
N THR A 308 8.38 15.74 -4.87
CA THR A 308 8.29 15.66 -6.34
C THR A 308 6.86 15.45 -6.82
N ALA A 309 6.10 14.61 -6.10
CA ALA A 309 4.69 14.36 -6.40
C ALA A 309 3.74 15.47 -5.88
N MET A 310 4.25 16.45 -5.13
CA MET A 310 3.48 17.51 -4.46
C MET A 310 2.41 16.95 -3.50
N VAL A 311 2.74 15.85 -2.81
CA VAL A 311 1.89 15.14 -1.84
C VAL A 311 2.51 15.21 -0.43
N LEU A 312 1.79 14.75 0.60
CA LEU A 312 2.27 14.79 1.98
C LEU A 312 3.24 13.64 2.23
N SER A 313 4.41 13.94 2.78
CA SER A 313 5.35 12.95 3.29
C SER A 313 4.89 12.37 4.63
N PRO A 314 5.43 11.23 5.09
CA PRO A 314 5.13 10.72 6.43
C PRO A 314 5.38 11.75 7.54
N TRP A 315 6.38 12.62 7.37
CA TRP A 315 6.67 13.70 8.32
C TRP A 315 5.60 14.79 8.33
N ASP A 316 5.10 15.19 7.16
CA ASP A 316 3.97 16.13 7.07
C ASP A 316 2.73 15.56 7.76
N GLN A 317 2.49 14.25 7.64
CA GLN A 317 1.37 13.58 8.32
C GLN A 317 1.53 13.61 9.84
N LEU A 318 2.75 13.47 10.36
CA LEU A 318 3.04 13.62 11.79
C LEU A 318 2.85 15.06 12.27
N GLU A 319 3.28 16.06 11.49
CA GLU A 319 3.02 17.47 11.80
C GLU A 319 1.51 17.79 11.82
N MET A 320 0.75 17.23 10.88
CA MET A 320 -0.71 17.33 10.87
C MET A 320 -1.35 16.66 12.08
N PHE A 321 -0.76 15.56 12.57
CA PHE A 321 -1.21 14.92 13.79
C PHE A 321 -0.95 15.78 15.04
N GLU A 322 0.18 16.49 15.11
CA GLU A 322 0.42 17.48 16.16
C GLU A 322 -0.63 18.60 16.15
N GLU A 323 -0.96 19.13 14.96
CA GLU A 323 -2.03 20.13 14.81
C GLU A 323 -3.40 19.57 15.21
N TYR A 324 -3.70 18.33 14.80
CA TYR A 324 -4.91 17.61 15.17
C TYR A 324 -5.06 17.49 16.69
N LYS A 325 -3.98 17.19 17.43
CA LYS A 325 -4.04 17.10 18.90
C LYS A 325 -4.47 18.42 19.53
N GLU A 326 -3.97 19.55 19.03
CA GLU A 326 -4.37 20.87 19.53
C GLU A 326 -5.83 21.19 19.19
N LYS A 327 -6.29 20.87 17.97
CA LYS A 327 -7.71 21.00 17.59
C LYS A 327 -8.59 20.09 18.45
N LEU A 328 -8.15 18.87 18.71
CA LEU A 328 -8.88 17.91 19.53
C LEU A 328 -9.00 18.39 20.98
N LYS A 329 -7.95 18.97 21.56
CA LYS A 329 -8.01 19.61 22.89
C LYS A 329 -9.02 20.74 22.93
N ALA A 330 -9.08 21.56 21.89
CA ALA A 330 -10.06 22.65 21.80
C ALA A 330 -11.51 22.17 21.75
N VAL A 331 -11.77 21.00 21.13
CA VAL A 331 -13.12 20.42 21.00
C VAL A 331 -13.51 19.58 22.22
N ALA A 332 -12.60 18.73 22.71
CA ALA A 332 -12.88 17.71 23.71
C ALA A 332 -12.51 18.11 25.14
N GLY A 333 -11.66 19.13 25.30
CA GLY A 333 -10.92 19.38 26.53
C GLY A 333 -9.68 18.49 26.65
N GLU A 334 -8.71 18.93 27.44
CA GLU A 334 -7.37 18.34 27.53
C GLU A 334 -7.38 16.87 27.99
N GLU A 335 -8.15 16.56 29.04
CA GLU A 335 -8.26 15.20 29.59
C GLU A 335 -8.88 14.21 28.58
N ARG A 336 -9.96 14.62 27.91
CA ARG A 336 -10.65 13.77 26.93
C ARG A 336 -9.83 13.62 25.65
N ALA A 337 -9.12 14.66 25.21
CA ALA A 337 -8.22 14.58 24.07
C ALA A 337 -7.07 13.60 24.34
N ALA A 338 -6.45 13.65 25.52
CA ALA A 338 -5.43 12.69 25.94
C ALA A 338 -5.97 11.25 25.99
N PHE A 339 -7.20 11.05 26.50
CA PHE A 339 -7.87 9.75 26.48
C PHE A 339 -8.12 9.24 25.06
N ILE A 340 -8.60 10.09 24.15
CA ILE A 340 -8.85 9.71 22.75
C ILE A 340 -7.54 9.30 22.08
N VAL A 341 -6.49 10.10 22.22
CA VAL A 341 -5.20 9.87 21.58
C VAL A 341 -4.47 8.65 22.14
N SER A 342 -4.54 8.41 23.46
CA SER A 342 -3.95 7.21 24.09
C SER A 342 -4.80 5.95 23.97
N GLY A 343 -6.09 6.11 23.67
CA GLY A 343 -7.02 5.02 23.46
C GLY A 343 -7.22 4.66 22.00
N ALA A 344 -6.76 5.47 21.05
CA ALA A 344 -7.05 5.30 19.62
C ALA A 344 -6.38 4.06 19.02
N SER A 345 -7.06 3.47 18.04
CA SER A 345 -6.45 2.50 17.13
C SER A 345 -5.72 3.27 16.03
N THR A 346 -4.39 3.21 16.00
CA THR A 346 -3.61 3.86 14.94
C THR A 346 -3.32 2.89 13.80
N SER A 347 -3.61 3.27 12.56
CA SER A 347 -3.34 2.45 11.37
C SER A 347 -2.26 3.11 10.55
N CYS A 348 -1.09 2.47 10.43
CA CYS A 348 -0.03 2.89 9.50
C CYS A 348 0.11 1.84 8.41
N VAL A 349 0.09 2.26 7.15
CA VAL A 349 0.36 1.42 5.96
C VAL A 349 1.52 1.99 5.19
#